data_AF-A0A543I8B8-F1
#
_entry.id   AF-A0A543I8B8-F1
#
_cell.length_a   1.000
_cell.length_b   1.000
_cell.length_c   1.000
_cell.angle_alpha   90.00
_cell.angle_beta   90.00
_cell.angle_gamma   90.00
#
_symmetry.space_group_name_H-M   'P 1'
#
loop_
_entity.id
_entity.type
_entity.pdbx_description
1 polymer ?
#
loop_
_entity_poly.entity_id
_entity_poly.type
_entity_poly.pdbx_seq_one_letter_code
_entity_poly.pdbx_strand_id
1 'polypeptide(L)'
;MAQIVQFGQMAVGHATDISRGGMCAWRLPGDESCASVARSLLSMTMTTLGLERDTSDDAVLAVSELATNALTHSGAATAPELWVWARATPKPQLVISIFDACRSSWPTTTAGDLLDDHGRGIGIVGMLADAWGAHPSRSICSRGVQGKAVWAAFPLPGPWPDPRTTAPPMLAARHLATVLTARGAANVTHRHGRNVSLVTVPLARNEETNVWLEPTHLSYSAPTGTRHRRPIVDLHDTTETLIHHLEEAQRGAR
;
A
#
# COMPACT_ATOMS: atom_id res chain seq x y z
N MET A 1 30.09 3.76 4.17
CA MET A 1 30.07 3.09 5.48
C MET A 1 28.68 2.53 5.70
N ALA A 2 28.55 1.20 5.61
CA ALA A 2 27.29 0.50 5.78
C ALA A 2 26.82 0.61 7.23
N GLN A 3 25.67 1.24 7.46
CA GLN A 3 24.99 1.13 8.75
C GLN A 3 24.21 -0.18 8.78
N ILE A 4 24.62 -1.02 9.72
CA ILE A 4 23.96 -2.25 10.14
C ILE A 4 22.62 -1.86 10.78
N VAL A 5 21.51 -2.29 10.19
CA VAL A 5 20.23 -2.42 10.91
C VAL A 5 19.91 -3.90 10.96
N GLN A 6 20.35 -4.54 12.03
CA GLN A 6 20.08 -5.93 12.33
C GLN A 6 18.95 -5.99 13.36
N PHE A 7 17.72 -5.77 12.90
CA PHE A 7 16.51 -6.28 13.55
C PHE A 7 15.58 -6.78 12.44
N GLY A 8 15.29 -8.08 12.48
CA GLY A 8 14.87 -8.86 11.33
C GLY A 8 13.52 -8.44 10.78
N GLN A 9 13.46 -8.31 9.45
CA GLN A 9 12.42 -8.84 8.55
C GLN A 9 12.71 -8.34 7.14
N MET A 10 12.31 -9.11 6.11
CA MET A 10 12.60 -8.77 4.72
C MET A 10 12.05 -7.40 4.36
N ALA A 11 12.91 -6.49 3.94
CA ALA A 11 12.54 -5.23 3.31
C ALA A 11 12.37 -5.47 1.80
N VAL A 12 11.21 -5.12 1.25
CA VAL A 12 11.01 -5.01 -0.20
C VAL A 12 11.12 -3.53 -0.58
N GLY A 13 12.14 -3.17 -1.36
CA GLY A 13 12.33 -1.81 -1.91
C GLY A 13 13.18 -0.86 -1.05
N HIS A 14 13.60 0.26 -1.64
CA HIS A 14 14.34 1.33 -0.97
C HIS A 14 13.50 2.60 -0.85
N ALA A 15 13.64 3.34 0.26
CA ALA A 15 12.87 4.56 0.52
C ALA A 15 13.01 5.60 -0.61
N THR A 16 14.19 5.69 -1.23
CA THR A 16 14.43 6.58 -2.37
C THR A 16 13.56 6.27 -3.59
N ASP A 17 13.13 5.01 -3.74
CA ASP A 17 12.31 4.57 -4.87
C ASP A 17 10.85 5.01 -4.74
N ILE A 18 10.38 5.38 -3.53
CA ILE A 18 9.02 5.87 -3.27
C ILE A 18 8.71 7.09 -4.15
N SER A 19 9.67 7.99 -4.31
CA SER A 19 9.55 9.17 -5.19
C SER A 19 9.32 8.84 -6.67
N ARG A 20 9.64 7.61 -7.09
CA ARG A 20 9.55 7.10 -8.47
C ARG A 20 8.42 6.08 -8.67
N GLY A 21 7.51 5.98 -7.70
CA GLY A 21 6.41 5.02 -7.71
C GLY A 21 6.77 3.62 -7.20
N GLY A 22 7.93 3.49 -6.56
CA GLY A 22 8.26 2.35 -5.73
C GLY A 22 7.53 2.38 -4.38
N MET A 23 7.85 1.40 -3.55
CA MET A 23 7.28 1.26 -2.22
C MET A 23 8.32 0.61 -1.29
N CYS A 24 8.11 0.72 0.02
CA CYS A 24 8.83 -0.05 1.01
C CYS A 24 7.88 -0.95 1.82
N ALA A 25 8.21 -2.23 1.93
CA ALA A 25 7.42 -3.22 2.65
C ALA A 25 8.30 -3.89 3.69
N TRP A 26 7.83 -3.97 4.93
CA TRP A 26 8.48 -4.71 5.99
C TRP A 26 7.46 -5.61 6.66
N ARG A 27 7.84 -6.85 6.94
CA ARG A 27 7.11 -7.58 7.99
C ARG A 27 7.45 -6.91 9.32
N LEU A 28 6.49 -6.90 10.25
CA LEU A 28 6.64 -6.38 11.61
C LEU A 28 6.75 -7.54 12.63
N PRO A 29 7.31 -7.30 13.82
CA PRO A 29 7.27 -8.25 14.93
C PRO A 29 5.83 -8.64 15.28
N GLY A 30 5.62 -9.90 15.65
CA GLY A 30 4.33 -10.42 16.13
C GLY A 30 4.16 -10.28 17.65
N ASP A 31 4.86 -9.35 18.27
CA ASP A 31 4.87 -9.09 19.71
C ASP A 31 4.75 -7.59 19.99
N GLU A 32 4.76 -7.20 21.28
CA GLU A 32 4.56 -5.81 21.73
C GLU A 32 5.58 -4.80 21.14
N SER A 33 6.70 -5.26 20.57
CA SER A 33 7.64 -4.39 19.87
C SER A 33 7.16 -3.91 18.49
N CYS A 34 6.06 -4.48 17.96
CA CYS A 34 5.48 -4.19 16.65
C CYS A 34 5.37 -2.69 16.36
N ALA A 35 4.71 -1.93 17.24
CA ALA A 35 4.50 -0.50 17.07
C ALA A 35 5.81 0.30 17.17
N SER A 36 6.74 -0.11 18.04
CA SER A 36 8.06 0.54 18.16
C SER A 36 8.90 0.38 16.90
N VAL A 37 8.90 -0.82 16.31
CA VAL A 37 9.60 -1.10 15.05
C VAL A 37 8.94 -0.36 13.89
N ALA A 38 7.61 -0.33 13.81
CA ALA A 38 6.89 0.39 12.77
C ALA A 38 7.21 1.90 12.78
N ARG A 39 7.21 2.52 13.96
CA ARG A 39 7.64 3.92 14.14
C ARG A 39 9.06 4.14 13.66
N SER A 40 10.00 3.29 14.07
CA SER A 40 11.42 3.42 13.70
C SER A 40 11.62 3.33 12.18
N LEU A 41 10.97 2.36 11.52
CA LEU A 41 11.02 2.18 10.08
C LEU A 41 10.43 3.38 9.31
N LEU A 42 9.29 3.88 9.78
CA LEU A 42 8.66 5.04 9.17
C LEU A 42 9.51 6.31 9.35
N SER A 43 10.01 6.59 10.56
CA SER A 43 10.88 7.74 10.82
C SER A 43 12.12 7.74 9.93
N MET A 44 12.76 6.58 9.74
CA MET A 44 13.90 6.45 8.82
C MET A 44 13.51 6.70 7.36
N THR A 45 12.34 6.22 6.96
CA THR A 45 11.81 6.42 5.60
C THR A 45 11.53 7.90 5.34
N MET A 46 10.83 8.58 6.26
CA MET A 46 10.50 10.00 6.14
C MET A 46 11.74 10.89 6.20
N THR A 47 12.73 10.53 7.02
CA THR A 47 14.05 11.19 7.04
C THR A 47 14.76 11.07 5.69
N THR A 48 14.77 9.86 5.10
CA THR A 48 15.39 9.61 3.79
C THR A 48 14.70 10.40 2.68
N LEU A 49 13.40 10.61 2.82
CA LEU A 49 12.59 11.38 1.88
C LEU A 49 12.64 12.90 2.11
N GLY A 50 13.24 13.37 3.21
CA GLY A 50 13.35 14.79 3.53
C GLY A 50 12.03 15.46 3.93
N LEU A 51 11.12 14.72 4.56
CA LEU A 51 9.83 15.25 5.02
C LEU A 51 9.97 16.13 6.28
N GLU A 52 9.08 17.12 6.41
CA GLU A 52 9.02 18.02 7.55
C GLU A 52 8.66 17.28 8.86
N ARG A 53 9.07 17.86 9.99
CA ARG A 53 8.93 17.23 11.31
C ARG A 53 7.46 17.04 11.69
N ASP A 54 6.62 18.05 11.51
CA ASP A 54 5.22 18.01 11.97
C ASP A 54 4.43 16.89 11.26
N THR A 55 4.54 16.80 9.92
CA THR A 55 3.96 15.68 9.15
C THR A 55 4.55 14.33 9.58
N SER A 56 5.82 14.31 10.00
CA SER A 56 6.48 13.09 10.47
C SER A 56 5.96 12.61 11.82
N ASP A 57 5.71 13.52 12.76
CA ASP A 57 5.22 13.17 14.09
C ASP A 57 3.78 12.63 14.02
N ASP A 58 2.90 13.25 13.22
CA ASP A 58 1.53 12.77 12.99
C ASP A 58 1.50 11.38 12.32
N ALA A 59 2.32 11.19 11.30
CA ALA A 59 2.44 9.92 10.59
C ALA A 59 3.02 8.80 11.47
N VAL A 60 4.00 9.13 12.31
CA VAL A 60 4.61 8.20 13.28
C VAL A 60 3.63 7.81 14.38
N LEU A 61 2.79 8.74 14.85
CA LEU A 61 1.73 8.41 15.79
C LEU A 61 0.69 7.50 15.12
N ALA A 62 0.22 7.85 13.91
CA ALA A 62 -0.76 7.05 13.19
C ALA A 62 -0.26 5.62 12.90
N VAL A 63 1.00 5.45 12.47
CA VAL A 63 1.53 4.09 12.23
C VAL A 63 1.62 3.27 13.51
N SER A 64 1.87 3.92 14.66
CA SER A 64 1.87 3.26 15.97
C SER A 64 0.49 2.72 16.31
N GLU A 65 -0.56 3.54 16.14
CA GLU A 65 -1.95 3.13 16.38
C GLU A 65 -2.38 2.01 15.41
N LEU A 66 -2.04 2.14 14.12
CA LEU A 66 -2.34 1.11 13.12
C LEU A 66 -1.63 -0.22 13.42
N ALA A 67 -0.34 -0.17 13.82
CA ALA A 67 0.44 -1.36 14.16
C ALA A 67 -0.06 -2.04 15.44
N THR A 68 -0.43 -1.26 16.46
CA THR A 68 -1.05 -1.78 17.69
C THR A 68 -2.38 -2.46 17.37
N ASN A 69 -3.27 -1.79 16.63
CA ASN A 69 -4.55 -2.35 16.22
C ASN A 69 -4.38 -3.65 15.42
N ALA A 70 -3.43 -3.67 14.49
CA ALA A 70 -3.11 -4.86 13.72
C ALA A 70 -2.60 -5.99 14.62
N LEU A 71 -1.69 -5.73 15.56
CA LEU A 71 -1.22 -6.76 16.50
C LEU A 71 -2.37 -7.30 17.36
N THR A 72 -3.15 -6.42 17.99
CA THR A 72 -4.27 -6.78 18.88
C THR A 72 -5.35 -7.58 18.18
N HIS A 73 -5.65 -7.26 16.92
CA HIS A 73 -6.72 -7.90 16.15
C HIS A 73 -6.23 -8.91 15.11
N SER A 74 -4.92 -9.07 14.93
CA SER A 74 -4.35 -10.13 14.09
C SER A 74 -4.67 -11.47 14.73
N GLY A 75 -5.58 -12.23 14.12
CA GLY A 75 -5.64 -13.66 14.41
C GLY A 75 -4.26 -14.26 14.12
N ALA A 76 -3.75 -15.12 15.00
CA ALA A 76 -2.35 -15.60 15.10
C ALA A 76 -1.72 -16.28 13.85
N ALA A 77 -2.28 -16.09 12.65
CA ALA A 77 -1.87 -16.74 11.41
C ALA A 77 -0.58 -16.17 10.81
N THR A 78 -0.38 -14.84 10.81
CA THR A 78 0.82 -14.18 10.25
C THR A 78 1.11 -12.86 10.93
N ALA A 79 2.39 -12.53 11.09
CA ALA A 79 2.79 -11.23 11.60
C ALA A 79 2.35 -10.08 10.65
N PRO A 80 1.99 -8.89 11.18
CA PRO A 80 1.59 -7.75 10.36
C PRO A 80 2.70 -7.28 9.41
N GLU A 81 2.34 -6.48 8.42
CA GLU A 81 3.27 -5.86 7.47
C GLU A 81 3.05 -4.36 7.40
N LEU A 82 4.12 -3.57 7.44
CA LEU A 82 4.13 -2.14 7.17
C LEU A 82 4.48 -1.90 5.71
N TRP A 83 3.62 -1.18 4.99
CA TRP A 83 3.85 -0.73 3.63
C TRP A 83 3.81 0.79 3.57
N VAL A 84 4.77 1.39 2.85
CA VAL A 84 4.87 2.84 2.66
C VAL A 84 5.11 3.13 1.19
N TRP A 85 4.29 3.99 0.59
CA TRP A 85 4.44 4.46 -0.78
C TRP A 85 3.92 5.89 -0.94
N ALA A 86 4.15 6.48 -2.11
CA ALA A 86 3.59 7.78 -2.47
C ALA A 86 2.54 7.60 -3.57
N ARG A 87 1.49 8.41 -3.51
CA ARG A 87 0.51 8.58 -4.58
C ARG A 87 0.43 10.05 -4.99
N ALA A 88 0.16 10.31 -6.26
CA ALA A 88 -0.06 11.62 -6.84
C ALA A 88 -1.55 11.94 -7.04
N THR A 89 -2.39 10.91 -7.22
CA THR A 89 -3.83 11.05 -7.47
C THR A 89 -4.66 10.69 -6.22
N PRO A 90 -5.64 11.51 -5.79
CA PRO A 90 -6.09 12.78 -6.38
C PRO A 90 -5.18 13.98 -6.04
N LYS A 91 -4.36 13.86 -5.00
CA LYS A 91 -3.33 14.83 -4.61
C LYS A 91 -2.09 14.09 -4.07
N PRO A 92 -0.91 14.73 -4.05
CA PRO A 92 0.32 14.17 -3.52
C PRO A 92 0.21 13.77 -2.04
N GLN A 93 0.35 12.47 -1.76
CA GLN A 93 0.27 11.94 -0.41
C GLN A 93 1.22 10.76 -0.17
N LEU A 94 1.76 10.68 1.04
CA LEU A 94 2.45 9.52 1.57
C LEU A 94 1.39 8.61 2.14
N VAL A 95 1.28 7.40 1.63
CA VAL A 95 0.37 6.40 2.16
C VAL A 95 1.15 5.43 3.01
N ILE A 96 0.66 5.23 4.23
CA ILE A 96 1.16 4.28 5.20
C ILE A 96 0.06 3.25 5.40
N SER A 97 0.37 1.99 5.22
CA SER A 97 -0.59 0.90 5.36
C SER A 97 -0.04 -0.18 6.24
N ILE A 98 -0.88 -0.70 7.14
CA ILE A 98 -0.62 -1.93 7.85
C ILE A 98 -1.50 -3.03 7.27
N PHE A 99 -0.88 -4.13 6.84
CA PHE A 99 -1.57 -5.34 6.47
C PHE A 99 -1.55 -6.35 7.61
N ASP A 100 -2.67 -7.01 7.85
CA ASP A 100 -2.76 -8.20 8.69
C ASP A 100 -3.69 -9.24 8.05
N ALA A 101 -3.49 -10.52 8.39
CA ALA A 101 -4.27 -11.62 7.82
C ALA A 101 -5.67 -11.81 8.45
N CYS A 102 -6.10 -10.93 9.36
CA CYS A 102 -7.44 -11.01 9.92
C CYS A 102 -8.47 -10.53 8.91
N ARG A 103 -9.43 -11.41 8.58
CA ARG A 103 -10.48 -11.12 7.58
C ARG A 103 -11.82 -10.74 8.22
N SER A 104 -11.98 -10.98 9.51
CA SER A 104 -13.24 -10.84 10.24
C SER A 104 -13.34 -9.56 11.07
N SER A 105 -12.24 -9.08 11.64
CA SER A 105 -12.21 -7.80 12.34
C SER A 105 -11.94 -6.67 11.35
N TRP A 106 -12.73 -5.60 11.38
CA TRP A 106 -12.56 -4.40 10.54
C TRP A 106 -12.55 -3.16 11.43
N PRO A 107 -11.75 -2.13 11.11
CA PRO A 107 -11.76 -0.90 11.89
C PRO A 107 -13.14 -0.22 11.77
N THR A 108 -13.72 0.18 12.91
CA THR A 108 -15.01 0.87 13.03
C THR A 108 -14.81 2.27 13.60
N THR A 109 -15.57 3.24 13.10
CA THR A 109 -15.56 4.64 13.58
C THR A 109 -16.68 4.97 14.54
N THR A 110 -17.43 3.97 15.01
CA THR A 110 -18.68 4.19 15.73
C THR A 110 -18.42 4.89 17.07
N ALA A 111 -19.22 5.90 17.40
CA ALA A 111 -19.06 6.71 18.61
C ALA A 111 -19.03 5.92 19.93
N GLY A 112 -19.53 4.69 19.96
CA GLY A 112 -19.46 3.79 21.12
C GLY A 112 -18.06 3.22 21.42
N ASP A 113 -17.19 3.15 20.41
CA ASP A 113 -15.82 2.63 20.53
C ASP A 113 -14.84 3.65 21.15
N LEU A 114 -15.25 4.90 21.35
CA LEU A 114 -14.42 5.94 22.01
C LEU A 114 -14.28 5.71 23.54
N LEU A 115 -15.15 4.87 24.11
CA LEU A 115 -15.16 4.48 25.52
C LEU A 115 -14.44 3.14 25.78
N ASP A 116 -14.12 2.38 24.73
CA ASP A 116 -13.24 1.22 24.80
C ASP A 116 -11.82 1.69 24.46
N ASP A 117 -10.82 1.34 25.28
CA ASP A 117 -9.44 1.80 25.06
C ASP A 117 -8.88 1.29 23.72
N HIS A 118 -9.46 0.23 23.15
CA HIS A 118 -9.09 -0.35 21.86
C HIS A 118 -9.68 0.36 20.62
N GLY A 119 -10.70 1.20 20.79
CA GLY A 119 -11.37 1.89 19.67
C GLY A 119 -10.84 3.30 19.39
N ARG A 120 -10.05 3.86 20.31
CA ARG A 120 -9.48 5.21 20.17
C ARG A 120 -8.44 5.33 19.08
N GLY A 121 -7.67 4.26 18.83
CA GLY A 121 -6.54 4.31 17.90
C GLY A 121 -6.96 4.73 16.49
N ILE A 122 -8.09 4.22 15.97
CA ILE A 122 -8.57 4.63 14.64
C ILE A 122 -9.17 6.03 14.64
N GLY A 123 -9.75 6.48 15.76
CA GLY A 123 -10.20 7.86 15.95
C GLY A 123 -9.03 8.85 15.87
N ILE A 124 -7.90 8.52 16.51
CA ILE A 124 -6.65 9.30 16.42
C ILE A 124 -6.16 9.35 14.97
N VAL A 125 -6.09 8.21 14.29
CA VAL A 125 -5.70 8.16 12.86
C VAL A 125 -6.61 9.07 12.01
N GLY A 126 -7.92 9.05 12.26
CA GLY A 126 -8.88 9.90 11.56
C GLY A 126 -8.75 11.40 11.84
N MET A 127 -8.16 11.79 12.97
CA MET A 127 -7.86 13.19 13.29
C MET A 127 -6.55 13.68 12.67
N LEU A 128 -5.56 12.79 12.51
CA LEU A 128 -4.21 13.13 12.04
C LEU A 128 -4.07 13.05 10.52
N ALA A 129 -4.72 12.07 9.89
CA ALA A 129 -4.54 11.80 8.46
C ALA A 129 -5.48 12.64 7.59
N ASP A 130 -4.99 13.06 6.41
CA ASP A 130 -5.81 13.70 5.38
C ASP A 130 -6.95 12.79 4.88
N ALA A 131 -6.66 11.49 4.84
CA ALA A 131 -7.57 10.44 4.45
C ALA A 131 -7.08 9.12 5.04
N TRP A 132 -8.01 8.23 5.35
CA TRP A 132 -7.69 6.88 5.79
C TRP A 132 -8.80 5.93 5.34
N GLY A 133 -8.53 4.64 5.42
CA GLY A 133 -9.53 3.63 5.13
C GLY A 133 -9.03 2.22 5.39
N ALA A 134 -9.87 1.24 5.06
CA ALA A 134 -9.51 -0.16 5.07
C ALA A 134 -10.12 -0.86 3.87
N HIS A 135 -9.39 -1.83 3.31
CA HIS A 135 -9.92 -2.67 2.23
C HIS A 135 -9.34 -4.09 2.29
N PRO A 136 -10.03 -5.08 1.70
CA PRO A 136 -9.46 -6.41 1.51
C PRO A 136 -8.18 -6.30 0.69
N SER A 137 -7.16 -7.03 1.10
CA SER A 137 -5.87 -7.04 0.41
C SER A 137 -5.19 -8.39 0.59
N ARG A 138 -3.99 -8.50 0.04
CA ARG A 138 -3.15 -9.69 0.12
C ARG A 138 -1.76 -9.32 0.61
N SER A 139 -1.07 -10.23 1.25
CA SER A 139 0.28 -10.01 1.77
C SER A 139 1.33 -9.87 0.67
N ILE A 140 2.26 -8.92 0.83
CA ILE A 140 3.48 -8.80 0.00
C ILE A 140 4.56 -9.75 0.52
N CYS A 141 4.77 -9.80 1.84
CA CYS A 141 5.89 -10.53 2.42
C CYS A 141 5.64 -12.03 2.58
N SER A 142 4.39 -12.49 2.44
CA SER A 142 3.91 -13.84 2.77
C SER A 142 3.09 -14.44 1.63
N ARG A 143 3.53 -14.24 0.38
CA ARG A 143 3.01 -14.89 -0.85
C ARG A 143 1.49 -14.82 -1.00
N GLY A 144 0.92 -13.61 -0.93
CA GLY A 144 -0.48 -13.40 -1.30
C GLY A 144 -1.51 -13.93 -0.31
N VAL A 145 -1.12 -14.20 0.95
CA VAL A 145 -2.08 -14.49 2.04
C VAL A 145 -3.15 -13.40 2.08
N GLN A 146 -4.42 -13.80 2.07
CA GLN A 146 -5.55 -12.88 2.12
C GLN A 146 -5.71 -12.26 3.51
N GLY A 147 -6.08 -10.99 3.55
CA GLY A 147 -6.26 -10.24 4.79
C GLY A 147 -6.92 -8.90 4.52
N LYS A 148 -6.56 -7.91 5.32
CA LYS A 148 -6.98 -6.52 5.15
C LYS A 148 -5.76 -5.60 5.20
N ALA A 149 -5.87 -4.48 4.51
CA ALA A 149 -4.95 -3.37 4.62
C ALA A 149 -5.70 -2.20 5.24
N VAL A 150 -5.19 -1.66 6.35
CA VAL A 150 -5.68 -0.42 6.97
C VAL A 150 -4.64 0.65 6.72
N TRP A 151 -5.05 1.76 6.09
CA TRP A 151 -4.13 2.77 5.58
C TRP A 151 -4.52 4.17 6.02
N ALA A 152 -3.51 5.03 6.12
CA ALA A 152 -3.61 6.45 6.38
C ALA A 152 -2.72 7.21 5.38
N ALA A 153 -3.20 8.36 4.91
CA ALA A 153 -2.52 9.18 3.92
C ALA A 153 -2.21 10.57 4.50
N PHE A 154 -0.97 11.01 4.31
CA PHE A 154 -0.44 12.29 4.81
C PHE A 154 0.00 13.16 3.62
N PRO A 155 -0.15 14.48 3.70
CA PRO A 155 0.23 15.36 2.61
C PRO A 155 1.74 15.26 2.31
N LEU A 156 2.09 15.17 1.03
CA LEU A 156 3.47 15.34 0.58
C LEU A 156 3.71 16.79 0.12
N PRO A 157 4.89 17.39 0.40
CA PRO A 157 5.20 18.73 -0.08
C PRO A 157 5.21 18.75 -1.62
N GLY A 158 4.74 19.84 -2.22
CA GLY A 158 4.80 20.01 -3.67
C GLY A 158 6.24 20.25 -4.17
N PRO A 159 6.62 19.82 -5.39
CA PRO A 159 5.87 19.02 -6.38
C PRO A 159 6.25 17.53 -6.28
N TRP A 160 5.73 16.82 -5.28
CA TRP A 160 5.90 15.38 -5.20
C TRP A 160 4.79 14.66 -5.95
N PRO A 161 5.10 13.57 -6.67
CA PRO A 161 6.41 13.27 -7.22
C PRO A 161 6.73 14.23 -8.37
N ASP A 162 8.01 14.27 -8.78
CA ASP A 162 8.43 15.13 -9.90
C ASP A 162 7.52 14.84 -11.11
N PRO A 163 6.76 15.84 -11.63
CA PRO A 163 5.87 15.66 -12.76
C PRO A 163 6.58 15.17 -14.04
N ARG A 164 7.90 15.31 -14.10
CA ARG A 164 8.76 14.85 -15.19
C ARG A 164 9.19 13.39 -15.01
N THR A 165 8.79 12.73 -13.93
CA THR A 165 9.12 11.32 -13.69
C THR A 165 8.54 10.48 -14.80
N THR A 166 9.41 9.73 -15.46
CA THR A 166 9.04 8.74 -16.46
C THR A 166 9.59 7.37 -16.09
N ALA A 167 8.90 6.31 -16.50
CA ALA A 167 9.42 4.96 -16.40
C ALA A 167 9.33 4.27 -17.77
N PRO A 168 10.32 3.45 -18.17
CA PRO A 168 10.20 2.63 -19.38
C PRO A 168 8.95 1.72 -19.27
N PRO A 169 7.99 1.79 -20.22
CA PRO A 169 6.74 1.04 -20.12
C PRO A 169 6.91 -0.45 -19.87
N MET A 170 7.93 -1.06 -20.50
CA MET A 170 8.25 -2.46 -20.33
C MET A 170 8.67 -2.80 -18.89
N LEU A 171 9.46 -1.94 -18.24
CA LEU A 171 9.88 -2.16 -16.85
C LEU A 171 8.72 -1.94 -15.89
N ALA A 172 7.89 -0.92 -16.11
CA ALA A 172 6.69 -0.67 -15.30
C ALA A 172 5.70 -1.85 -15.39
N ALA A 173 5.45 -2.34 -16.61
CA ALA A 173 4.58 -3.49 -16.84
C ALA A 173 5.10 -4.78 -16.21
N ARG A 174 6.41 -5.06 -16.33
CA ARG A 174 7.04 -6.21 -15.66
C ARG A 174 6.94 -6.10 -14.15
N HIS A 175 7.24 -4.92 -13.60
CA HIS A 175 7.13 -4.68 -12.16
C HIS A 175 5.70 -4.92 -11.67
N LEU A 176 4.70 -4.30 -12.32
CA LEU A 176 3.28 -4.49 -12.01
C LEU A 176 2.89 -5.97 -12.05
N ALA A 177 3.24 -6.68 -13.12
CA ALA A 177 2.93 -8.11 -13.25
C ALA A 177 3.60 -8.95 -12.16
N THR A 178 4.87 -8.66 -11.83
CA THR A 178 5.60 -9.34 -10.75
C THR A 178 4.94 -9.12 -9.39
N VAL A 179 4.57 -7.88 -9.05
CA VAL A 179 3.94 -7.57 -7.76
C VAL A 179 2.57 -8.22 -7.68
N LEU A 180 1.72 -8.10 -8.71
CA LEU A 180 0.40 -8.74 -8.74
C LEU A 180 0.51 -10.27 -8.58
N THR A 181 1.46 -10.89 -9.27
CA THR A 181 1.70 -12.35 -9.17
C THR A 181 2.20 -12.74 -7.77
N ALA A 182 3.13 -11.98 -7.20
CA ALA A 182 3.62 -12.20 -5.83
C ALA A 182 2.49 -12.06 -4.79
N ARG A 183 1.50 -11.22 -5.10
CA ARG A 183 0.26 -11.03 -4.34
C ARG A 183 -0.81 -12.08 -4.66
N GLY A 184 -0.51 -13.10 -5.44
CA GLY A 184 -1.40 -14.23 -5.71
C GLY A 184 -2.44 -13.98 -6.82
N ALA A 185 -2.32 -12.93 -7.62
CA ALA A 185 -3.09 -12.80 -8.85
C ALA A 185 -2.60 -13.85 -9.87
N ALA A 186 -3.48 -14.77 -10.27
CA ALA A 186 -3.14 -15.83 -11.21
C ALA A 186 -3.28 -15.35 -12.66
N ASN A 187 -2.48 -15.93 -13.56
CA ASN A 187 -2.57 -15.71 -15.01
C ASN A 187 -2.43 -14.23 -15.44
N VAL A 188 -1.68 -13.42 -14.68
CA VAL A 188 -1.32 -12.06 -15.11
C VAL A 188 -0.40 -12.16 -16.31
N THR A 189 -0.78 -11.54 -17.42
CA THR A 189 0.02 -11.51 -18.64
C THR A 189 0.40 -10.09 -19.01
N HIS A 190 1.47 -9.93 -19.78
CA HIS A 190 1.85 -8.62 -20.29
C HIS A 190 2.37 -8.71 -21.72
N ARG A 191 2.16 -7.65 -22.49
CA ARG A 191 2.63 -7.48 -23.86
C ARG A 191 3.29 -6.11 -24.00
N HIS A 192 4.31 -6.03 -24.85
CA HIS A 192 5.08 -4.82 -25.05
C HIS A 192 5.01 -4.40 -26.52
N GLY A 193 4.65 -3.14 -26.74
CA GLY A 193 4.69 -2.48 -28.04
C GLY A 193 5.75 -1.38 -28.07
N ARG A 194 5.74 -0.58 -29.15
CA ARG A 194 6.62 0.59 -29.25
C ARG A 194 6.10 1.70 -28.32
N ASN A 195 6.80 1.89 -27.20
CA ASN A 195 6.54 2.93 -26.20
C ASN A 195 5.24 2.78 -25.38
N VAL A 196 4.60 1.62 -25.44
CA VAL A 196 3.43 1.28 -24.62
C VAL A 196 3.52 -0.19 -24.21
N SER A 197 3.07 -0.51 -23.02
CA SER A 197 2.94 -1.89 -22.55
C SER A 197 1.53 -2.12 -22.00
N LEU A 198 1.04 -3.33 -22.15
CA LEU A 198 -0.26 -3.76 -21.66
C LEU A 198 -0.04 -4.85 -20.62
N VAL A 199 -0.66 -4.72 -19.45
CA VAL A 199 -0.78 -5.79 -18.45
C VAL A 199 -2.25 -6.17 -18.35
N THR A 200 -2.55 -7.44 -18.56
CA THR A 200 -3.89 -8.00 -18.44
C THR A 200 -3.99 -8.74 -17.11
N VAL A 201 -4.93 -8.33 -16.27
CA VAL A 201 -5.14 -8.81 -14.91
C VAL A 201 -6.50 -9.51 -14.83
N PRO A 202 -6.55 -10.84 -14.70
CA PRO A 202 -7.80 -11.56 -14.51
C PRO A 202 -8.39 -11.26 -13.12
N LEU A 203 -9.65 -10.83 -13.06
CA LEU A 203 -10.35 -10.53 -11.81
C LEU A 203 -11.29 -11.68 -11.39
N ALA A 204 -12.04 -12.24 -12.33
CA ALA A 204 -12.96 -13.35 -12.11
C ALA A 204 -13.05 -14.26 -13.37
N ARG A 205 -13.94 -15.26 -13.34
CA ARG A 205 -14.23 -16.06 -14.55
C ARG A 205 -14.79 -15.14 -15.64
N ASN A 206 -14.06 -15.03 -16.74
CA ASN A 206 -14.38 -14.20 -17.90
C ASN A 206 -14.40 -12.67 -17.64
N GLU A 207 -13.77 -12.21 -16.56
CA GLU A 207 -13.60 -10.78 -16.28
C GLU A 207 -12.11 -10.45 -16.13
N GLU A 208 -11.64 -9.49 -16.91
CA GLU A 208 -10.25 -9.04 -16.90
C GLU A 208 -10.17 -7.51 -16.95
N THR A 209 -9.15 -6.96 -16.30
CA THR A 209 -8.80 -5.55 -16.39
C THR A 209 -7.49 -5.38 -17.15
N ASN A 210 -7.52 -4.48 -18.12
CA ASN A 210 -6.37 -4.14 -18.95
C ASN A 210 -5.75 -2.83 -18.47
N VAL A 211 -4.47 -2.89 -18.08
CA VAL A 211 -3.68 -1.74 -17.64
C VAL A 211 -2.70 -1.38 -18.74
N TRP A 212 -2.83 -0.19 -19.30
CA TRP A 212 -1.93 0.38 -20.29
C TRP A 212 -0.88 1.24 -19.59
N LEU A 213 0.39 0.95 -19.84
CA LEU A 213 1.54 1.66 -19.31
C LEU A 213 2.21 2.43 -20.44
N GLU A 214 2.35 3.74 -20.26
CA GLU A 214 3.08 4.67 -21.10
C GLU A 214 4.18 5.35 -20.26
N PRO A 215 5.15 6.06 -20.87
CA PRO A 215 6.29 6.56 -20.11
C PRO A 215 5.94 7.46 -18.92
N THR A 216 4.87 8.24 -19.04
CA THR A 216 4.47 9.26 -18.05
C THR A 216 3.25 8.86 -17.23
N HIS A 217 2.49 7.86 -17.67
CA HIS A 217 1.20 7.55 -17.07
C HIS A 217 0.80 6.10 -17.30
N LEU A 218 -0.15 5.66 -16.49
CA LEU A 218 -0.85 4.40 -16.64
C LEU A 218 -2.35 4.66 -16.78
N SER A 219 -3.07 3.78 -17.46
CA SER A 219 -4.53 3.84 -17.54
C SER A 219 -5.16 2.46 -17.48
N TYR A 220 -6.32 2.37 -16.86
CA TYR A 220 -7.10 1.14 -16.74
C TYR A 220 -8.58 1.48 -16.61
N SER A 221 -9.45 0.50 -16.84
CA SER A 221 -10.86 0.61 -16.52
C SER A 221 -11.16 -0.15 -15.24
N ALA A 222 -11.85 0.48 -14.29
CA ALA A 222 -12.39 -0.23 -13.14
C ALA A 222 -13.47 -1.24 -13.59
N PRO A 223 -13.81 -2.25 -12.76
CA PRO A 223 -14.92 -3.18 -13.03
C PRO A 223 -16.25 -2.47 -13.35
N THR A 224 -16.45 -1.26 -12.81
CA THR A 224 -17.62 -0.41 -13.07
C THR A 224 -17.64 0.22 -14.48
N GLY A 225 -16.59 0.02 -15.29
CA GLY A 225 -16.40 0.65 -16.59
C GLY A 225 -15.76 2.04 -16.55
N THR A 226 -15.56 2.61 -15.35
CA THR A 226 -14.93 3.93 -15.20
C THR A 226 -13.47 3.89 -15.63
N ARG A 227 -13.06 4.77 -16.54
CA ARG A 227 -11.67 4.84 -17.01
C ARG A 227 -10.84 5.73 -16.09
N HIS A 228 -9.74 5.19 -15.58
CA HIS A 228 -8.76 5.91 -14.79
C HIS A 228 -7.49 6.16 -15.60
N ARG A 229 -6.93 7.36 -15.46
CA ARG A 229 -5.61 7.72 -16.00
C ARG A 229 -4.81 8.37 -14.86
N ARG A 230 -3.67 7.79 -14.52
CA ARG A 230 -2.84 8.20 -13.37
C ARG A 230 -1.38 8.38 -13.79
N PRO A 231 -0.60 9.27 -13.16
CA PRO A 231 0.83 9.39 -13.43
C PRO A 231 1.55 8.05 -13.17
N ILE A 232 2.67 7.80 -13.86
CA ILE A 232 3.34 6.49 -13.81
C ILE A 232 3.86 6.13 -12.41
N VAL A 233 4.10 7.14 -11.58
CA VAL A 233 4.46 7.03 -10.17
C VAL A 233 3.34 6.45 -9.29
N ASP A 234 2.09 6.42 -9.74
CA ASP A 234 0.97 5.78 -9.03
C ASP A 234 0.94 4.26 -9.26
N LEU A 235 2.04 3.66 -9.71
CA LEU A 235 2.12 2.24 -10.05
C LEU A 235 1.76 1.35 -8.86
N HIS A 236 2.29 1.65 -7.67
CA HIS A 236 1.97 0.89 -6.47
C HIS A 236 0.53 1.14 -6.00
N ASP A 237 0.07 2.39 -5.96
CA ASP A 237 -1.32 2.72 -5.58
C ASP A 237 -2.35 2.05 -6.51
N THR A 238 -2.01 1.96 -7.80
CA THR A 238 -2.79 1.21 -8.79
C THR A 238 -2.74 -0.29 -8.53
N THR A 239 -1.58 -0.82 -8.12
CA THR A 239 -1.44 -2.22 -7.75
C THR A 239 -2.38 -2.57 -6.58
N GLU A 240 -2.41 -1.75 -5.53
CA GLU A 240 -3.34 -1.93 -4.41
C GLU A 240 -4.80 -1.88 -4.87
N THR A 241 -5.16 -0.94 -5.75
CA THR A 241 -6.51 -0.84 -6.32
C THR A 241 -6.90 -2.12 -7.08
N LEU A 242 -6.00 -2.68 -7.88
CA LEU A 242 -6.26 -3.92 -8.63
C LEU A 242 -6.38 -5.15 -7.73
N ILE A 243 -5.58 -5.23 -6.66
CA ILE A 243 -5.69 -6.30 -5.66
C ILE A 243 -7.02 -6.18 -4.89
N HIS A 244 -7.45 -4.97 -4.58
CA HIS A 244 -8.76 -4.74 -3.96
C HIS A 244 -9.90 -5.24 -4.86
N HIS A 245 -9.93 -4.84 -6.15
CA HIS A 245 -10.94 -5.33 -7.09
C HIS A 245 -10.92 -6.86 -7.25
N LEU A 246 -9.73 -7.47 -7.26
CA LEU A 246 -9.58 -8.93 -7.30
C LEU A 246 -10.23 -9.58 -6.06
N GLU A 247 -10.04 -9.03 -4.87
CA GLU A 247 -10.66 -9.54 -3.64
C GLU A 247 -12.19 -9.35 -3.64
N GLU A 248 -12.68 -8.21 -4.13
CA GLU A 248 -14.13 -7.95 -4.25
C GLU A 248 -14.80 -8.93 -5.22
N ALA A 249 -14.21 -9.13 -6.40
CA ALA A 249 -14.72 -10.05 -7.40
C ALA A 249 -14.78 -11.51 -6.88
N GLN A 250 -13.81 -11.92 -6.08
CA GLN A 250 -13.79 -13.25 -5.45
C GLN A 250 -14.79 -13.40 -4.29
N ARG A 251 -15.18 -12.31 -3.63
CA ARG A 251 -16.26 -12.33 -2.63
C ARG A 251 -17.63 -12.46 -3.27
N GLY A 252 -17.88 -11.77 -4.38
CA GLY A 252 -19.16 -11.83 -5.10
C GLY A 252 -19.41 -13.17 -5.82
N ALA A 253 -18.37 -13.98 -6.04
CA ALA A 253 -18.47 -15.29 -6.68
C ALA A 253 -18.72 -16.47 -5.71
N ARG A 254 -18.82 -16.21 -4.40
CA ARG A 254 -19.09 -17.21 -3.35
C ARG A 254 -20.52 -17.06 -2.82
#